data_AF-A0A966VTR3-F1
#
_entry.id   AF-A0A966VTR3-F1
#
_cell.length_a   1.000
_cell.length_b   1.000
_cell.length_c   1.000
_cell.angle_alpha   90.00
_cell.angle_beta   90.00
_cell.angle_gamma   90.00
#
_symmetry.space_group_name_H-M   'P 1'
#
loop_
_entity.id
_entity.type
_entity.pdbx_description
1 polymer ?
#
loop_
_entity_poly.entity_id
_entity_poly.type
_entity_poly.pdbx_seq_one_letter_code
_entity_poly.pdbx_strand_id
1 'polypeptide(L)'
;MNRAHFTSFQESTREDWAVIMDHLPDTQNMVAENALHLLGLLATDHGGFPVTRLEHSLQTATRAQRDGRDDEYVVCALLHDIGDTLAPYNHPYIASTMVKPFASEANHFMVAQHGIFQGYYFWHHIGLDRNAREAFRESPHFEYTEEFCAKYDSPAFDPDYRSE
;
A
#
# COMPACT_ATOMS: atom_id res chain seq x y z
N MET A 1 -22.33 -7.12 -23.89
CA MET A 1 -21.34 -8.11 -23.46
C MET A 1 -22.04 -9.43 -23.15
N ASN A 2 -21.48 -10.54 -23.60
CA ASN A 2 -21.98 -11.88 -23.30
C ASN A 2 -21.74 -12.22 -21.82
N ARG A 3 -22.64 -12.96 -21.17
CA ARG A 3 -22.55 -13.30 -19.73
C ARG A 3 -22.82 -14.79 -19.55
N ALA A 4 -22.19 -15.39 -18.54
CA ALA A 4 -22.56 -16.72 -18.09
C ALA A 4 -24.02 -16.75 -17.59
N HIS A 5 -24.69 -17.89 -17.71
CA HIS A 5 -26.12 -18.03 -17.43
C HIS A 5 -26.45 -18.91 -16.20
N PHE A 6 -25.44 -19.46 -15.52
CA PHE A 6 -25.65 -20.27 -14.32
C PHE A 6 -26.18 -19.44 -13.13
N THR A 7 -26.92 -20.09 -12.23
CA THR A 7 -27.38 -19.47 -10.96
C THR A 7 -26.58 -19.92 -9.73
N SER A 8 -25.82 -21.00 -9.87
CA SER A 8 -24.84 -21.48 -8.89
C SER A 8 -23.59 -22.01 -9.61
N PHE A 9 -22.42 -21.96 -8.96
CA PHE A 9 -21.18 -22.48 -9.56
C PHE A 9 -21.28 -23.99 -9.84
N GLN A 10 -22.07 -24.73 -9.06
CA GLN A 10 -22.34 -26.16 -9.24
C GLN A 10 -23.05 -26.48 -10.57
N GLU A 11 -23.82 -25.51 -11.10
CA GLU A 11 -24.55 -25.64 -12.36
C GLU A 11 -23.77 -25.06 -13.55
N SER A 12 -22.58 -24.48 -13.32
CA SER A 12 -21.79 -23.83 -14.38
C SER A 12 -21.30 -24.85 -15.41
N THR A 13 -21.30 -24.43 -16.67
CA THR A 13 -20.83 -25.23 -17.81
C THR A 13 -19.47 -24.76 -18.30
N ARG A 14 -18.81 -25.56 -19.14
CA ARG A 14 -17.55 -25.15 -19.77
C ARG A 14 -17.74 -23.91 -20.63
N GLU A 15 -18.89 -23.81 -21.30
CA GLU A 15 -19.27 -22.70 -22.16
C GLU A 15 -19.45 -21.41 -21.34
N ASP A 16 -20.05 -21.50 -20.14
CA ASP A 16 -20.13 -20.36 -19.21
C ASP A 16 -18.74 -19.88 -18.78
N TRP A 17 -17.84 -20.82 -18.47
CA TRP A 17 -16.47 -20.49 -18.08
C TRP A 17 -15.65 -19.91 -19.24
N ALA A 18 -15.88 -20.35 -20.49
CA ALA A 18 -15.25 -19.74 -21.66
C ALA A 18 -15.60 -18.24 -21.74
N VAL A 19 -16.88 -17.88 -21.53
CA VAL A 19 -17.30 -16.47 -21.47
C VAL A 19 -16.61 -15.73 -20.32
N ILE A 20 -16.52 -16.31 -19.12
CA ILE A 20 -15.86 -15.66 -17.97
C ILE A 20 -14.37 -15.44 -18.25
N MET A 21 -13.68 -16.43 -18.79
CA MET A 21 -12.26 -16.34 -19.08
C MET A 21 -11.95 -15.32 -20.18
N ASP A 22 -12.85 -15.12 -21.14
CA ASP A 22 -12.73 -14.06 -22.15
C ASP A 22 -12.76 -12.65 -21.52
N HIS A 23 -13.48 -12.45 -20.40
CA HIS A 23 -13.55 -11.16 -19.67
C HIS A 23 -12.48 -11.00 -18.58
N LEU A 24 -11.76 -12.08 -18.25
CA LEU A 24 -10.76 -12.04 -17.17
C LEU A 24 -9.65 -11.00 -17.43
N PRO A 25 -9.08 -10.89 -18.65
CA PRO A 25 -8.06 -9.87 -18.94
C PRO A 25 -8.56 -8.45 -18.69
N ASP A 26 -9.79 -8.12 -19.08
CA ASP A 26 -10.39 -6.80 -18.85
C ASP A 26 -10.43 -6.49 -17.35
N THR A 27 -10.89 -7.45 -16.54
CA THR A 27 -10.95 -7.30 -15.08
C THR A 27 -9.55 -7.14 -14.47
N GLN A 28 -8.57 -7.94 -14.92
CA GLN A 28 -7.19 -7.84 -14.42
C GLN A 28 -6.52 -6.52 -14.81
N ASN A 29 -6.88 -5.94 -15.96
CA ASN A 29 -6.36 -4.65 -16.41
C ASN A 29 -6.91 -3.46 -15.57
N MET A 30 -8.02 -3.64 -14.85
CA MET A 30 -8.60 -2.59 -14.00
C MET A 30 -7.78 -2.29 -12.74
N VAL A 31 -6.82 -3.14 -12.36
CA VAL A 31 -6.10 -3.03 -11.07
C VAL A 31 -5.40 -1.67 -10.91
N ALA A 32 -4.72 -1.20 -11.95
CA ALA A 32 -4.01 0.08 -11.89
C ALA A 32 -4.98 1.26 -11.73
N GLU A 33 -6.07 1.29 -12.50
CA GLU A 33 -7.08 2.35 -12.43
C GLU A 33 -7.81 2.35 -11.07
N ASN A 34 -8.11 1.17 -10.53
CA ASN A 34 -8.70 1.04 -9.20
C ASN A 34 -7.74 1.51 -8.10
N ALA A 35 -6.44 1.23 -8.20
CA ALA A 35 -5.45 1.74 -7.26
C ALA A 35 -5.38 3.27 -7.29
N LEU A 36 -5.40 3.89 -8.48
CA LEU A 36 -5.47 5.35 -8.61
C LEU A 36 -6.76 5.92 -8.02
N HIS A 37 -7.89 5.25 -8.21
CA HIS A 37 -9.16 5.66 -7.59
C HIS A 37 -9.08 5.65 -6.07
N LEU A 38 -8.53 4.58 -5.48
CA LEU A 38 -8.35 4.46 -4.04
C LEU A 38 -7.40 5.52 -3.47
N LEU A 39 -6.28 5.80 -4.15
CA LEU A 39 -5.41 6.93 -3.80
C LEU A 39 -6.18 8.25 -3.82
N GLY A 40 -7.06 8.46 -4.82
CA GLY A 40 -7.92 9.63 -4.89
C GLY A 40 -8.84 9.82 -3.68
N LEU A 41 -9.28 8.73 -3.03
CA LEU A 41 -10.08 8.82 -1.80
C LEU A 41 -9.29 9.40 -0.62
N LEU A 42 -7.96 9.27 -0.64
CA LEU A 42 -7.08 9.83 0.40
C LEU A 42 -6.92 11.36 0.29
N ALA A 43 -7.32 11.97 -0.84
CA ALA A 43 -7.14 13.40 -1.10
C ALA A 43 -7.95 14.31 -0.16
N THR A 44 -9.02 13.80 0.43
CA THR A 44 -9.91 14.59 1.28
C THR A 44 -9.72 14.33 2.77
N ASP A 45 -8.98 13.27 3.14
CA ASP A 45 -8.76 12.92 4.54
C ASP A 45 -7.41 13.43 5.04
N HIS A 46 -7.45 14.19 6.13
CA HIS A 46 -6.27 14.61 6.87
C HIS A 46 -6.07 13.76 8.13
N GLY A 47 -7.14 13.20 8.72
CA GLY A 47 -7.08 12.50 10.01
C GLY A 47 -6.39 13.26 11.15
N GLY A 48 -6.32 14.60 11.08
CA GLY A 48 -5.61 15.45 12.04
C GLY A 48 -4.13 15.70 11.73
N PHE A 49 -3.58 15.13 10.65
CA PHE A 49 -2.24 15.43 10.16
C PHE A 49 -2.17 16.81 9.46
N PRO A 50 -0.98 17.40 9.36
CA PRO A 50 -0.77 18.68 8.66
C PRO A 50 -0.96 18.60 7.14
N VAL A 51 -1.02 17.39 6.58
CA VAL A 51 -1.24 17.11 5.15
C VAL A 51 -2.34 16.07 5.00
N THR A 52 -2.90 15.95 3.79
CA THR A 52 -3.82 14.84 3.48
C THR A 52 -3.07 13.52 3.45
N ARG A 53 -3.77 12.40 3.58
CA ARG A 53 -3.17 11.07 3.38
C ARG A 53 -2.62 10.89 1.97
N LEU A 54 -3.30 11.44 0.96
CA LEU A 54 -2.77 11.41 -0.40
C LEU A 54 -1.44 12.17 -0.48
N GLU A 55 -1.39 13.37 0.09
CA GLU A 55 -0.17 14.16 0.10
C GLU A 55 0.96 13.46 0.88
N HIS A 56 0.64 12.79 2.00
CA HIS A 56 1.60 11.93 2.70
C HIS A 56 2.16 10.84 1.76
N SER A 57 1.30 10.08 1.09
CA SER A 57 1.72 9.05 0.11
C SER A 57 2.58 9.62 -1.02
N LEU A 58 2.20 10.78 -1.56
CA LEU A 58 2.95 11.48 -2.62
C LEU A 58 4.31 11.99 -2.13
N GLN A 59 4.39 12.53 -0.92
CA GLN A 59 5.65 12.95 -0.30
C GLN A 59 6.58 11.76 -0.09
N THR A 60 6.07 10.65 0.44
CA THR A 60 6.84 9.42 0.67
C THR A 60 7.41 8.89 -0.64
N ALA A 61 6.58 8.80 -1.69
CA ALA A 61 7.01 8.39 -3.03
C ALA A 61 8.02 9.36 -3.66
N THR A 62 7.76 10.68 -3.61
CA THR A 62 8.63 11.71 -4.18
C THR A 62 10.00 11.72 -3.50
N ARG A 63 10.05 11.54 -2.18
CA ARG A 63 11.31 11.44 -1.43
C ARG A 63 12.12 10.22 -1.88
N ALA A 64 11.48 9.06 -2.05
CA ALA A 64 12.13 7.85 -2.53
C ALA A 64 12.65 8.01 -3.99
N GLN A 65 11.83 8.60 -4.86
CA GLN A 65 12.19 8.87 -6.26
C GLN A 65 13.38 9.82 -6.36
N ARG A 66 13.39 10.91 -5.58
CA ARG A 66 14.51 11.88 -5.54
C ARG A 66 15.79 11.29 -4.94
N ASP A 67 15.68 10.26 -4.10
CA ASP A 67 16.82 9.50 -3.59
C ASP A 67 17.32 8.42 -4.59
N GLY A 68 16.74 8.35 -5.79
CA GLY A 68 17.17 7.45 -6.87
C GLY A 68 16.75 6.00 -6.67
N ARG A 69 15.68 5.74 -5.91
CA ARG A 69 15.07 4.41 -5.81
C ARG A 69 14.43 3.98 -7.12
N ASP A 70 14.31 2.67 -7.32
CA ASP A 70 13.69 2.10 -8.52
C ASP A 70 12.16 2.24 -8.50
N ASP A 71 11.54 1.99 -9.66
CA ASP A 71 10.09 2.13 -9.85
C ASP A 71 9.29 1.24 -8.88
N GLU A 72 9.77 0.03 -8.60
CA GLU A 72 9.10 -0.89 -7.66
C GLU A 72 9.04 -0.28 -6.25
N TYR A 73 10.16 0.25 -5.77
CA TYR A 73 10.24 0.93 -4.48
C TYR A 73 9.33 2.16 -4.44
N VAL A 74 9.38 3.01 -5.47
CA VAL A 74 8.58 4.24 -5.54
C VAL A 74 7.08 3.90 -5.55
N VAL A 75 6.66 2.86 -6.27
CA VAL A 75 5.28 2.38 -6.25
C VAL A 75 4.90 1.82 -4.87
N CYS A 76 5.78 1.05 -4.22
CA CYS A 76 5.52 0.57 -2.87
C CYS A 76 5.40 1.73 -1.86
N ALA A 77 6.25 2.75 -1.99
CA ALA A 77 6.22 3.98 -1.20
C ALA A 77 4.93 4.78 -1.45
N LEU A 78 4.43 4.83 -2.69
CA LEU A 78 3.16 5.49 -3.00
C LEU A 78 1.96 4.74 -2.40
N LEU A 79 1.99 3.40 -2.41
CA LEU A 79 0.84 2.57 -2.06
C LEU A 79 0.81 2.12 -0.60
N HIS A 80 1.86 2.35 0.20
CA HIS A 80 2.00 1.76 1.54
C HIS A 80 0.78 2.00 2.46
N ASP A 81 0.17 3.18 2.36
CA ASP A 81 -0.99 3.62 3.15
C ASP A 81 -2.33 3.57 2.39
N ILE A 82 -2.39 2.96 1.20
CA ILE A 82 -3.62 2.95 0.38
C ILE A 82 -4.84 2.33 1.10
N GLY A 83 -4.59 1.48 2.11
CA GLY A 83 -5.61 0.84 2.92
C GLY A 83 -6.20 1.68 4.05
N ASP A 84 -5.70 2.89 4.29
CA ASP A 84 -5.98 3.63 5.53
C ASP A 84 -7.46 3.93 5.73
N THR A 85 -8.16 4.28 4.66
CA THR A 85 -9.60 4.59 4.70
C THR A 85 -10.49 3.36 4.55
N LEU A 86 -9.91 2.20 4.21
CA LEU A 86 -10.64 0.95 3.98
C LEU A 86 -10.62 0.04 5.21
N ALA A 87 -9.46 -0.11 5.84
CA ALA A 87 -9.28 -0.91 7.05
C ALA A 87 -8.14 -0.34 7.91
N PRO A 88 -8.35 0.78 8.63
CA PRO A 88 -7.29 1.48 9.36
C PRO A 88 -6.42 0.59 10.25
N TYR A 89 -7.02 -0.39 10.94
CA TYR A 89 -6.31 -1.32 11.83
C TYR A 89 -5.45 -2.36 11.10
N ASN A 90 -5.68 -2.56 9.81
CA ASN A 90 -5.02 -3.55 8.97
C ASN A 90 -4.55 -2.97 7.62
N HIS A 91 -4.42 -1.64 7.52
CA HIS A 91 -4.10 -0.99 6.25
C HIS A 91 -2.82 -1.51 5.58
N PRO A 92 -1.74 -1.89 6.32
CA PRO A 92 -0.54 -2.39 5.67
C PRO A 92 -0.81 -3.70 4.92
N TYR A 93 -1.76 -4.52 5.38
CA TYR A 93 -2.12 -5.77 4.73
C TYR A 93 -2.93 -5.58 3.46
N ILE A 94 -3.74 -4.51 3.37
CA ILE A 94 -4.40 -4.15 2.10
C ILE A 94 -3.33 -3.80 1.08
N ALA A 95 -2.43 -2.87 1.44
CA ALA A 95 -1.34 -2.44 0.57
C ALA A 95 -0.43 -3.60 0.17
N SER A 96 0.04 -4.40 1.14
CA SER A 96 0.99 -5.48 0.88
C SER A 96 0.39 -6.57 -0.01
N THR A 97 -0.90 -6.87 0.16
CA THR A 97 -1.60 -7.87 -0.68
C THR A 97 -1.71 -7.40 -2.12
N MET A 98 -1.93 -6.09 -2.34
CA MET A 98 -1.99 -5.52 -3.70
C MET A 98 -0.64 -5.60 -4.41
N VAL A 99 0.47 -5.32 -3.72
CA VAL A 99 1.80 -5.29 -4.34
C VAL A 99 2.47 -6.67 -4.41
N LYS A 100 2.05 -7.64 -3.59
CA LYS A 100 2.67 -8.98 -3.48
C LYS A 100 2.96 -9.69 -4.81
N PRO A 101 2.10 -9.65 -5.84
CA PRO A 101 2.39 -10.33 -7.11
C PRO A 101 3.53 -9.70 -7.91
N PHE A 102 3.90 -8.46 -7.59
CA PHE A 102 4.80 -7.63 -8.41
C PHE A 102 6.05 -7.18 -7.65
N ALA A 103 6.00 -7.11 -6.32
CA ALA A 103 7.08 -6.62 -5.49
C ALA A 103 8.05 -7.75 -5.08
N SER A 104 9.32 -7.42 -4.97
CA SER A 104 10.35 -8.21 -4.30
C SER A 104 9.97 -8.53 -2.85
N GLU A 105 10.58 -9.58 -2.29
CA GLU A 105 10.33 -9.98 -0.89
C GLU A 105 10.63 -8.84 0.10
N ALA A 106 11.68 -8.05 -0.17
CA ALA A 106 12.06 -6.91 0.66
C ALA A 106 10.99 -5.80 0.65
N ASN A 107 10.52 -5.39 -0.54
CA ASN A 107 9.48 -4.37 -0.67
C ASN A 107 8.13 -4.85 -0.15
N HIS A 108 7.76 -6.10 -0.39
CA HIS A 108 6.55 -6.68 0.19
C HIS A 108 6.61 -6.71 1.72
N PHE A 109 7.75 -7.09 2.31
CA PHE A 109 7.94 -7.05 3.77
C PHE A 109 7.86 -5.62 4.31
N MET A 110 8.54 -4.68 3.65
CA MET A 110 8.51 -3.26 3.99
C MET A 110 7.07 -2.75 4.04
N VAL A 111 6.29 -2.93 2.98
CA VAL A 111 4.88 -2.49 2.94
C VAL A 111 4.05 -3.22 4.00
N ALA A 112 4.23 -4.51 4.22
CA ALA A 112 3.44 -5.26 5.20
C ALA A 112 3.72 -4.84 6.66
N GLN A 113 4.94 -4.38 6.96
CA GLN A 113 5.38 -4.11 8.33
C GLN A 113 5.60 -2.62 8.63
N HIS A 114 5.53 -1.73 7.63
CA HIS A 114 5.88 -0.32 7.79
C HIS A 114 5.13 0.33 8.95
N GLY A 115 3.83 0.06 9.15
CA GLY A 115 3.06 0.66 10.25
C GLY A 115 3.62 0.34 11.64
N ILE A 116 4.22 -0.85 11.83
CA ILE A 116 4.90 -1.21 13.08
C ILE A 116 6.23 -0.45 13.22
N PHE A 117 6.95 -0.26 12.12
CA PHE A 117 8.22 0.45 12.10
C PHE A 117 8.05 1.97 12.26
N GLN A 118 7.06 2.56 11.59
CA GLN A 118 6.63 3.95 11.72
C GLN A 118 6.17 4.24 13.16
N GLY A 119 5.56 3.26 13.81
CA GLY A 119 5.20 3.29 15.23
C GLY A 119 6.35 3.71 16.16
N TYR A 120 7.61 3.46 15.78
CA TYR A 120 8.79 3.95 16.50
C TYR A 120 8.73 5.46 16.82
N TYR A 121 8.19 6.24 15.89
CA TYR A 121 8.16 7.71 15.98
C TYR A 121 7.02 8.24 16.85
N PHE A 122 5.92 7.51 17.07
CA PHE A 122 4.75 8.08 17.76
C PHE A 122 4.03 7.17 18.76
N TRP A 123 4.21 5.84 18.75
CA TRP A 123 3.46 4.93 19.61
C TRP A 123 3.61 5.22 21.11
N HIS A 124 4.80 5.69 21.52
CA HIS A 124 5.05 6.12 22.90
C HIS A 124 4.24 7.34 23.34
N HIS A 125 3.73 8.16 22.41
CA HIS A 125 2.81 9.27 22.72
C HIS A 125 1.37 8.81 22.97
N ILE A 126 1.01 7.60 22.53
CA ILE A 126 -0.33 7.01 22.68
C ILE A 126 -0.35 5.78 23.60
N GLY A 127 0.73 5.58 24.38
CA GLY A 127 0.82 4.50 25.37
C GLY A 127 1.14 3.11 24.79
N LEU A 128 1.58 3.05 23.53
CA LEU A 128 2.01 1.82 22.86
C LEU A 128 3.54 1.71 22.86
N ASP A 129 4.06 0.50 22.61
CA ASP A 129 5.50 0.22 22.62
C ASP A 129 6.15 0.62 21.29
N ARG A 130 6.87 1.74 21.28
CA ARG A 130 7.65 2.19 20.11
C ARG A 130 8.70 1.17 19.63
N ASN A 131 9.14 0.25 20.49
CA ASN A 131 10.11 -0.79 20.14
C ASN A 131 9.45 -2.09 19.67
N ALA A 132 8.15 -2.12 19.41
CA ALA A 132 7.48 -3.31 18.90
C ALA A 132 8.06 -3.84 17.58
N ARG A 133 8.69 -2.98 16.77
CA ARG A 133 9.46 -3.40 15.58
C ARG A 133 10.57 -4.41 15.91
N GLU A 134 11.11 -4.42 17.14
CA GLU A 134 12.15 -5.36 17.58
C GLU A 134 11.71 -6.82 17.50
N ALA A 135 10.40 -7.10 17.42
CA ALA A 135 9.90 -8.45 17.11
C ALA A 135 10.42 -9.01 15.77
N PHE A 136 10.86 -8.12 14.86
CA PHE A 136 11.39 -8.46 13.54
C PHE A 136 12.92 -8.34 13.45
N ARG A 137 13.64 -8.19 14.57
CA ARG A 137 15.08 -7.93 14.60
C ARG A 137 15.91 -8.91 13.77
N GLU A 138 15.50 -10.17 13.73
CA GLU A 138 16.17 -11.25 12.98
C GLU A 138 15.79 -11.30 11.49
N SER A 139 14.86 -10.45 11.03
CA SER A 139 14.47 -10.39 9.61
C SER A 139 15.59 -9.77 8.77
N PRO A 140 15.93 -10.34 7.60
CA PRO A 140 16.87 -9.72 6.68
C PRO A 140 16.38 -8.36 6.12
N HIS A 141 15.10 -8.05 6.31
CA HIS A 141 14.48 -6.81 5.84
C HIS A 141 14.23 -5.79 6.97
N PHE A 142 14.77 -6.03 8.17
CA PHE A 142 14.63 -5.10 9.29
C PHE A 142 15.19 -3.72 8.95
N GLU A 143 16.49 -3.65 8.62
CA GLU A 143 17.18 -2.39 8.37
C GLU A 143 16.61 -1.68 7.13
N TYR A 144 16.18 -2.46 6.14
CA TYR A 144 15.52 -1.97 4.95
C TYR A 144 14.20 -1.24 5.26
N THR A 145 13.38 -1.82 6.15
CA THR A 145 12.09 -1.24 6.55
C THR A 145 12.29 -0.07 7.52
N GLU A 146 13.28 -0.16 8.40
CA GLU A 146 13.69 0.97 9.25
C GLU A 146 14.14 2.17 8.41
N GLU A 147 14.96 1.93 7.38
CA GLU A 147 15.41 2.99 6.47
C GLU A 147 14.23 3.64 5.74
N PHE A 148 13.26 2.84 5.27
CA PHE A 148 12.05 3.36 4.65
C PHE A 148 11.31 4.34 5.56
N CYS A 149 11.00 3.93 6.79
CA CYS A 149 10.31 4.77 7.76
C CYS A 149 11.13 6.01 8.13
N ALA A 150 12.45 5.88 8.26
CA ALA A 150 13.32 6.99 8.65
C ALA A 150 13.50 8.05 7.56
N LYS A 151 13.69 7.63 6.31
CA LYS A 151 14.02 8.53 5.20
C LYS A 151 12.80 9.08 4.47
N TYR A 152 11.72 8.29 4.38
CA TYR A 152 10.63 8.59 3.45
C TYR A 152 9.31 8.78 4.18
N ASP A 153 8.84 7.76 4.89
CA ASP A 153 7.49 7.73 5.47
C ASP A 153 7.35 8.69 6.69
N SER A 154 8.14 8.55 7.75
CA SER A 154 8.03 9.44 8.92
C SER A 154 8.20 10.95 8.62
N PRO A 155 9.06 11.42 7.70
CA PRO A 155 9.17 12.84 7.38
C PRO A 155 8.15 13.36 6.35
N ALA A 156 7.25 12.52 5.83
CA ALA A 156 6.28 12.88 4.80
C ALA A 156 4.98 13.52 5.35
N PHE A 157 5.13 14.47 6.28
CA PHE A 157 4.03 15.25 6.85
C PHE A 157 4.32 16.75 6.78
N ASP A 158 5.11 17.19 5.79
CA ASP A 158 5.58 18.57 5.67
C ASP A 158 4.67 19.37 4.72
N PRO A 159 3.88 20.35 5.21
CA PRO A 159 2.97 21.13 4.35
C PRO A 159 3.69 22.02 3.33
N ASP A 160 4.99 22.28 3.53
CA ASP A 160 5.80 23.09 2.62
C ASP A 160 6.55 22.23 1.59
N TYR A 161 6.57 20.91 1.75
CA TYR A 161 7.15 20.02 0.76
C TYR A 161 6.35 20.07 -0.56
N ARG A 162 7.05 19.88 -1.68
CA ARG A 162 6.45 19.84 -3.02
C ARG A 162 6.67 18.46 -3.62
N SER A 163 5.60 17.68 -3.59
CA SER A 163 5.49 16.37 -4.20
C SER A 163 5.30 16.48 -5.73
N GLU A 164 5.68 15.44 -6.46
CA GLU A 164 5.58 15.32 -7.91
C GLU A 164 4.43 14.40 -8.33
#